data_AF-A0A7C2VT49-F1
#
_entry.id   AF-A0A7C2VT49-F1
#
_cell.length_a   1.000
_cell.length_b   1.000
_cell.length_c   1.000
_cell.angle_alpha   90.00
_cell.angle_beta   90.00
_cell.angle_gamma   90.00
#
_symmetry.space_group_name_H-M   'P 1'
#
loop_
_entity.id
_entity.type
_entity.pdbx_description
1 polymer ?
#
loop_
_entity_poly.entity_id
_entity_poly.type
_entity_poly.pdbx_seq_one_letter_code
_entity_poly.pdbx_strand_id
1 'polypeptide(L)'
;MTTQMEMARRGQATEEMKAVAEVEGLPLHVLMKRVASGRVVITRNVRREHVRPTGIGEGLRVKVNANVGTSSDLCDPELEVEKARIAVKYGADTVMDLSTAGDLDAIRRKIIGAVDVPVGTVPIYQAAIEAASRKGSIVDMDEDDIFGTIEKHARDGVDFMTVHCGVVKAIVERLKEEPRWMGMVSRGGTFHALWIIHHGEENPLYANYDYLLEIAREYDITLSLGDGLRPGCILDATDWAQVQELLVIGRLVRRAREAGVQVMVEGPGHLPLDHVAANVKLQKAVCDGAPFYVLGPVVTDVAPGYDHIVSAIGGALAALAGADFLCYVTPAEHLGLPLPEDVREGVIAARIAAHAADLVRLGPRALRWEEEM
;
A
#
# COMPACT_ATOMS: atom_id res chain seq x y z
N MET A 1 22.16 2.92 9.61
CA MET A 1 22.31 2.35 8.25
C MET A 1 21.98 3.44 7.23
N THR A 2 22.32 3.26 5.94
CA THR A 2 21.96 4.22 4.88
C THR A 2 20.87 3.61 4.02
N THR A 3 19.80 4.34 3.72
CA THR A 3 18.67 3.84 2.92
C THR A 3 19.01 3.73 1.42
N GLN A 4 18.22 2.98 0.65
CA GLN A 4 18.35 2.94 -0.82
C GLN A 4 18.30 4.35 -1.44
N MET A 5 17.41 5.22 -0.94
CA MET A 5 17.31 6.60 -1.44
C MET A 5 18.58 7.41 -1.17
N GLU A 6 19.15 7.30 0.03
CA GLU A 6 20.39 7.98 0.38
C GLU A 6 21.60 7.45 -0.41
N MET A 7 21.71 6.13 -0.59
CA MET A 7 22.74 5.51 -1.43
C MET A 7 22.66 6.01 -2.87
N ALA A 8 21.44 6.05 -3.44
CA ALA A 8 21.21 6.55 -4.79
C ALA A 8 21.61 8.03 -4.94
N ARG A 9 21.29 8.88 -3.95
CA ARG A 9 21.70 10.31 -3.94
C ARG A 9 23.20 10.51 -3.86
N ARG A 10 23.91 9.59 -3.21
CA ARG A 10 25.39 9.57 -3.17
C ARG A 10 26.00 9.00 -4.45
N GLY A 11 25.19 8.56 -5.42
CA GLY A 11 25.66 7.91 -6.64
C GLY A 11 26.25 6.51 -6.40
N GLN A 12 25.89 5.86 -5.29
CA GLN A 12 26.39 4.54 -4.91
C GLN A 12 25.36 3.48 -5.24
N ALA A 13 25.71 2.55 -6.12
CA ALA A 13 24.84 1.43 -6.48
C ALA A 13 24.87 0.36 -5.39
N THR A 14 23.68 -0.07 -4.98
CA THR A 14 23.49 -1.20 -4.06
C THR A 14 23.23 -2.49 -4.85
N GLU A 15 23.30 -3.65 -4.19
CA GLU A 15 22.93 -4.92 -4.82
C GLU A 15 21.43 -4.98 -5.13
N GLU A 16 20.59 -4.35 -4.31
CA GLU A 16 19.15 -4.29 -4.57
C GLU A 16 18.84 -3.47 -5.83
N MET A 17 19.53 -2.35 -6.04
CA MET A 17 19.37 -1.57 -7.28
C MET A 17 19.83 -2.36 -8.51
N LYS A 18 20.92 -3.13 -8.41
CA LYS A 18 21.39 -3.98 -9.51
C LYS A 18 20.37 -5.06 -9.85
N ALA A 19 19.87 -5.77 -8.83
CA ALA A 19 18.88 -6.82 -8.99
C ALA A 19 17.57 -6.28 -9.63
N VAL A 20 17.08 -5.14 -9.15
CA VAL A 20 15.89 -4.49 -9.73
C VAL A 20 16.15 -4.04 -11.18
N ALA A 21 17.31 -3.43 -11.46
CA ALA A 21 17.66 -2.98 -12.80
C ALA A 21 17.71 -4.15 -13.81
N GLU A 22 18.27 -5.28 -13.40
CA GLU A 22 18.37 -6.50 -14.19
C GLU A 22 16.97 -7.08 -14.51
N VAL A 23 16.14 -7.30 -13.49
CA VAL A 23 14.78 -7.84 -13.64
C VAL A 23 13.91 -6.93 -14.53
N GLU A 24 14.07 -5.63 -14.41
CA GLU A 24 13.28 -4.65 -15.17
C GLU A 24 13.85 -4.34 -16.57
N GLY A 25 15.02 -4.90 -16.90
CA GLY A 25 15.76 -4.59 -18.13
C GLY A 25 16.00 -3.08 -18.29
N LEU A 26 16.29 -2.37 -17.19
CA LEU A 26 16.49 -0.92 -17.15
C LEU A 26 17.97 -0.61 -16.86
N PRO A 27 18.61 0.36 -17.54
CA PRO A 27 19.97 0.74 -17.20
C PRO A 27 20.07 1.21 -15.74
N LEU A 28 21.05 0.68 -14.99
CA LEU A 28 21.22 0.93 -13.56
C LEU A 28 21.26 2.43 -13.20
N HIS A 29 21.96 3.25 -13.99
CA HIS A 29 22.04 4.69 -13.75
C HIS A 29 20.67 5.40 -13.87
N VAL A 30 19.76 4.92 -14.72
CA VAL A 30 18.39 5.44 -14.84
C VAL A 30 17.58 5.08 -13.60
N LEU A 31 17.67 3.82 -13.15
CA LEU A 31 17.02 3.37 -11.92
C LEU A 31 17.50 4.20 -10.71
N MET A 32 18.82 4.33 -10.54
CA MET A 32 19.41 5.10 -9.43
C MET A 32 18.93 6.54 -9.43
N LYS A 33 18.84 7.21 -10.58
CA LYS A 33 18.31 8.58 -10.67
C LYS A 33 16.85 8.64 -10.19
N ARG A 34 16.03 7.67 -10.56
CA ARG A 34 14.62 7.60 -10.14
C ARG A 34 14.48 7.33 -8.65
N VAL A 35 15.28 6.43 -8.09
CA VAL A 35 15.34 6.16 -6.64
C VAL A 35 15.80 7.41 -5.87
N ALA A 36 16.86 8.09 -6.32
CA ALA A 36 17.36 9.32 -5.69
C ALA A 36 16.31 10.44 -5.65
N SER A 37 15.48 10.53 -6.70
CA SER A 37 14.37 11.49 -6.82
C SER A 37 13.08 11.05 -6.11
N GLY A 38 13.01 9.82 -5.60
CA GLY A 38 11.80 9.25 -4.98
C GLY A 38 10.66 8.94 -5.96
N ARG A 39 10.96 8.76 -7.24
CA ARG A 39 10.01 8.32 -8.30
C ARG A 39 9.96 6.80 -8.44
N VAL A 40 10.92 6.11 -7.85
CA VAL A 40 10.95 4.67 -7.65
C VAL A 40 11.32 4.42 -6.20
N VAL A 41 10.66 3.46 -5.56
CA VAL A 41 11.08 2.88 -4.27
C VAL A 41 11.58 1.46 -4.50
N ILE A 42 12.48 0.98 -3.67
CA ILE A 42 12.92 -0.41 -3.62
C ILE A 42 12.56 -0.96 -2.25
N THR A 43 11.57 -1.84 -2.21
CA THR A 43 11.03 -2.40 -0.96
C THR A 43 11.90 -3.57 -0.50
N ARG A 44 12.68 -3.31 0.56
CA ARG A 44 13.43 -4.32 1.30
C ARG A 44 13.84 -3.78 2.67
N ASN A 45 13.31 -4.37 3.73
CA ASN A 45 13.79 -4.09 5.08
C ASN A 45 15.22 -4.62 5.26
N VAL A 46 16.09 -3.85 5.91
CA VAL A 46 17.49 -4.24 6.19
C VAL A 46 17.63 -5.53 7.01
N ARG A 47 16.59 -5.91 7.77
CA ARG A 47 16.54 -7.15 8.56
C ARG A 47 16.22 -8.39 7.73
N ARG A 48 15.80 -8.23 6.47
CA ARG A 48 15.29 -9.33 5.64
C ARG A 48 16.36 -9.79 4.64
N GLU A 49 16.92 -10.98 4.87
CA GLU A 49 17.98 -11.55 4.04
C GLU A 49 17.44 -12.27 2.80
N HIS A 50 16.38 -13.08 2.95
CA HIS A 50 15.83 -13.93 1.89
C HIS A 50 14.59 -13.30 1.23
N VAL A 51 14.74 -12.09 0.70
CA VAL A 51 13.68 -11.38 -0.04
C VAL A 51 14.20 -10.91 -1.39
N ARG A 52 13.41 -11.08 -2.45
CA ARG A 52 13.65 -10.46 -3.75
C ARG A 52 13.30 -8.97 -3.63
N PRO A 53 14.28 -8.05 -3.68
CA PRO A 53 13.99 -6.62 -3.63
C PRO A 53 13.11 -6.24 -4.83
N THR A 54 12.05 -5.48 -4.59
CA THR A 54 11.10 -5.10 -5.64
C THR A 54 11.11 -3.59 -5.84
N GLY A 55 11.41 -3.17 -7.06
CA GLY A 55 11.31 -1.76 -7.45
C GLY A 55 9.89 -1.40 -7.86
N ILE A 56 9.32 -0.33 -7.30
CA ILE A 56 7.97 0.16 -7.60
C ILE A 56 8.07 1.62 -8.06
N GLY A 57 7.59 1.95 -9.26
CA GLY A 57 7.55 3.33 -9.72
C GLY A 57 7.79 3.53 -11.22
N GLU A 58 8.10 4.78 -11.56
CA GLU A 58 8.10 5.28 -12.93
C GLU A 58 9.00 4.45 -13.88
N GLY A 59 8.40 3.96 -14.97
CA GLY A 59 9.10 3.25 -16.05
C GLY A 59 9.55 1.83 -15.73
N LEU A 60 9.10 1.28 -14.59
CA LEU A 60 9.13 -0.15 -14.27
C LEU A 60 7.81 -0.81 -14.68
N ARG A 61 7.78 -2.15 -14.75
CA ARG A 61 6.53 -2.91 -14.91
C ARG A 61 5.61 -2.69 -13.72
N VAL A 62 4.31 -2.64 -13.98
CA VAL A 62 3.30 -2.43 -12.95
C VAL A 62 3.30 -3.61 -11.99
N LYS A 63 3.33 -3.30 -10.69
CA LYS A 63 3.35 -4.31 -9.63
C LYS A 63 1.96 -4.72 -9.20
N VAL A 64 1.83 -5.92 -8.65
CA VAL A 64 0.57 -6.43 -8.07
C VAL A 64 0.79 -6.83 -6.61
N ASN A 65 -0.04 -6.33 -5.71
CA ASN A 65 -0.10 -6.76 -4.32
C ASN A 65 -1.29 -7.70 -4.10
N ALA A 66 -1.09 -8.71 -3.25
CA ALA A 66 -2.17 -9.52 -2.71
C ALA A 66 -2.30 -9.31 -1.19
N ASN A 67 -3.53 -9.16 -0.71
CA ASN A 67 -3.80 -9.10 0.72
C ASN A 67 -4.10 -10.49 1.28
N VAL A 68 -3.57 -10.77 2.45
CA VAL A 68 -3.94 -11.92 3.28
C VAL A 68 -4.16 -11.41 4.70
N GLY A 69 -4.67 -12.25 5.58
CA GLY A 69 -4.79 -11.96 6.99
C GLY A 69 -6.00 -12.61 7.62
N THR A 70 -5.89 -12.87 8.92
CA THR A 70 -6.97 -13.41 9.75
C THR A 70 -7.98 -12.34 10.14
N SER A 71 -9.20 -12.78 10.49
CA SER A 71 -10.19 -11.96 11.20
C SER A 71 -10.84 -12.77 12.33
N SER A 72 -11.71 -12.13 13.10
CA SER A 72 -12.54 -12.80 14.11
C SER A 72 -13.42 -13.91 13.53
N ASP A 73 -13.77 -13.82 12.25
CA ASP A 73 -14.65 -14.79 11.57
C ASP A 73 -13.89 -16.00 11.04
N LEU A 74 -12.61 -15.80 10.65
CA LEU A 74 -11.73 -16.86 10.16
C LEU A 74 -10.29 -16.57 10.61
N CYS A 75 -9.85 -17.31 11.62
CA CYS A 75 -8.51 -17.16 12.21
C CYS A 75 -7.73 -18.47 12.07
N ASP A 76 -7.16 -18.70 10.88
CA ASP A 76 -6.30 -19.85 10.59
C ASP A 76 -4.94 -19.39 10.00
N PRO A 77 -3.87 -19.38 10.80
CA PRO A 77 -2.54 -18.99 10.34
C PRO A 77 -1.95 -19.88 9.23
N GLU A 78 -2.34 -21.16 9.12
CA GLU A 78 -1.87 -22.02 8.02
C GLU A 78 -2.56 -21.65 6.71
N LEU A 79 -3.86 -21.35 6.77
CA LEU A 79 -4.62 -20.89 5.61
C LEU A 79 -4.06 -19.55 5.06
N GLU A 80 -3.67 -18.63 5.93
CA GLU A 80 -3.06 -17.37 5.49
C GLU A 80 -1.70 -17.58 4.81
N VAL A 81 -0.91 -18.54 5.29
CA VAL A 81 0.34 -18.94 4.64
C VAL A 81 0.08 -19.59 3.29
N GLU A 82 -0.94 -20.44 3.18
CA GLU A 82 -1.36 -21.03 1.90
C GLU A 82 -1.76 -19.95 0.90
N LYS A 83 -2.62 -19.01 1.32
CA LYS A 83 -3.04 -17.87 0.48
C LYS A 83 -1.85 -17.02 0.02
N ALA A 84 -0.90 -16.73 0.91
CA ALA A 84 0.30 -15.97 0.55
C ALA A 84 1.15 -16.70 -0.51
N ARG A 85 1.34 -18.02 -0.36
CA ARG A 85 2.08 -18.83 -1.35
C ARG A 85 1.35 -18.91 -2.68
N ILE A 86 0.02 -19.05 -2.67
CA ILE A 86 -0.81 -19.05 -3.87
C ILE A 86 -0.68 -17.70 -4.58
N ALA A 87 -0.81 -16.59 -3.86
CA ALA A 87 -0.66 -15.27 -4.43
C ALA A 87 0.68 -15.10 -5.16
N VAL A 88 1.80 -15.45 -4.51
CA VAL A 88 3.13 -15.37 -5.14
C VAL A 88 3.25 -16.31 -6.34
N LYS A 89 2.75 -17.54 -6.24
CA LYS A 89 2.77 -18.53 -7.33
C LYS A 89 2.06 -18.01 -8.59
N TYR A 90 0.94 -17.31 -8.43
CA TYR A 90 0.18 -16.74 -9.55
C TYR A 90 0.61 -15.32 -9.93
N GLY A 91 1.72 -14.85 -9.35
CA GLY A 91 2.40 -13.65 -9.78
C GLY A 91 2.01 -12.40 -9.01
N ALA A 92 1.76 -12.47 -7.70
CA ALA A 92 1.84 -11.28 -6.84
C ALA A 92 3.32 -10.88 -6.65
N ASP A 93 3.62 -9.58 -6.79
CA ASP A 93 4.96 -9.03 -6.56
C ASP A 93 5.22 -8.72 -5.08
N THR A 94 4.16 -8.57 -4.29
CA THR A 94 4.19 -8.35 -2.85
C THR A 94 2.98 -9.00 -2.21
N VAL A 95 3.06 -9.20 -0.90
CA VAL A 95 1.92 -9.62 -0.07
C VAL A 95 1.75 -8.63 1.08
N MET A 96 0.52 -8.36 1.50
CA MET A 96 0.28 -7.64 2.75
C MET A 96 -0.42 -8.53 3.77
N ASP A 97 0.11 -8.55 4.99
CA ASP A 97 -0.57 -9.14 6.14
C ASP A 97 -1.46 -8.08 6.80
N LEU A 98 -2.77 -8.30 6.69
CA LEU A 98 -3.84 -7.46 7.22
C LEU A 98 -4.58 -8.14 8.39
N SER A 99 -3.91 -9.09 9.06
CA SER A 99 -4.48 -9.86 10.17
C SER A 99 -5.02 -8.97 11.30
N THR A 100 -6.17 -9.40 11.84
CA THR A 100 -6.89 -8.68 12.91
C THR A 100 -7.37 -9.58 14.04
N ALA A 101 -7.01 -10.87 14.04
CA ALA A 101 -7.33 -11.79 15.12
C ALA A 101 -6.24 -12.85 15.31
N GLY A 102 -6.18 -13.42 16.52
CA GLY A 102 -5.18 -14.41 16.89
C GLY A 102 -3.85 -13.78 17.35
N ASP A 103 -2.78 -14.58 17.34
CA ASP A 103 -1.43 -14.11 17.65
C ASP A 103 -0.83 -13.40 16.43
N LEU A 104 -1.10 -12.09 16.34
CA LEU A 104 -0.70 -11.25 15.21
C LEU A 104 0.82 -11.24 15.00
N ASP A 105 1.59 -11.34 16.08
CA ASP A 105 3.05 -11.41 16.01
C ASP A 105 3.52 -12.72 15.37
N ALA A 106 2.96 -13.86 15.81
CA ALA A 106 3.28 -15.16 15.24
C ALA A 106 2.81 -15.29 13.78
N ILE A 107 1.60 -14.82 13.47
CA ILE A 107 1.03 -14.86 12.12
C ILE A 107 1.90 -14.06 11.15
N ARG A 108 2.24 -12.81 11.49
CA ARG A 108 3.10 -11.95 10.65
C ARG A 108 4.44 -12.60 10.36
N ARG A 109 5.16 -13.07 11.40
CA ARG A 109 6.46 -13.73 11.21
C ARG A 109 6.36 -14.98 10.33
N LYS A 110 5.26 -15.73 10.45
CA LYS A 110 5.01 -16.92 9.65
C LYS A 110 4.78 -16.60 8.18
N ILE A 111 4.00 -15.55 7.87
CA ILE A 111 3.78 -15.08 6.49
C ILE A 111 5.10 -14.56 5.91
N ILE A 112 5.85 -13.73 6.64
CA ILE A 112 7.17 -13.22 6.22
C ILE A 112 8.13 -14.36 5.86
N GLY A 113 8.15 -15.43 6.67
CA GLY A 113 8.99 -16.60 6.44
C GLY A 113 8.50 -17.55 5.34
N ALA A 114 7.26 -17.40 4.86
CA ALA A 114 6.65 -18.30 3.88
C ALA A 114 6.81 -17.85 2.43
N VAL A 115 7.15 -16.58 2.19
CA VAL A 115 7.28 -15.97 0.87
C VAL A 115 8.62 -15.25 0.72
N ASP A 116 9.08 -15.11 -0.51
CA ASP A 116 10.33 -14.44 -0.89
C ASP A 116 10.09 -13.10 -1.62
N VAL A 117 8.86 -12.59 -1.59
CA VAL A 117 8.49 -11.24 -2.03
C VAL A 117 8.33 -10.29 -0.85
N PRO A 118 8.45 -8.96 -1.04
CA PRO A 118 8.22 -7.98 0.01
C PRO A 118 6.87 -8.14 0.71
N VAL A 119 6.87 -8.02 2.04
CA VAL A 119 5.67 -8.11 2.87
C VAL A 119 5.35 -6.77 3.48
N GLY A 120 4.11 -6.30 3.27
CA GLY A 120 3.58 -5.08 3.86
C GLY A 120 2.63 -5.33 5.01
N THR A 121 2.37 -4.31 5.82
CA THR A 121 1.39 -4.37 6.92
C THR A 121 0.69 -3.03 7.13
N VAL A 122 -0.36 -3.02 7.96
CA VAL A 122 -1.03 -1.81 8.47
C VAL A 122 -0.88 -1.80 10.00
N PRO A 123 0.20 -1.23 10.58
CA PRO A 123 0.53 -1.38 12.00
C PRO A 123 -0.58 -0.92 12.96
N ILE A 124 -1.38 0.08 12.57
CA ILE A 124 -2.50 0.56 13.39
C ILE A 124 -3.55 -0.52 13.68
N TYR A 125 -3.64 -1.58 12.85
CA TYR A 125 -4.56 -2.69 13.13
C TYR A 125 -4.17 -3.41 14.41
N GLN A 126 -2.92 -3.86 14.51
CA GLN A 126 -2.45 -4.54 15.71
C GLN A 126 -2.46 -3.62 16.92
N ALA A 127 -2.03 -2.36 16.78
CA ALA A 127 -2.04 -1.40 17.89
C ALA A 127 -3.47 -1.24 18.47
N ALA A 128 -4.47 -1.04 17.60
CA ALA A 128 -5.86 -0.90 18.02
C ALA A 128 -6.42 -2.17 18.68
N ILE A 129 -6.11 -3.35 18.14
CA ILE A 129 -6.62 -4.64 18.67
C ILE A 129 -5.98 -4.97 20.02
N GLU A 130 -4.67 -4.76 20.16
CA GLU A 130 -3.97 -4.96 21.44
C GLU A 130 -4.40 -3.94 22.48
N ALA A 131 -4.69 -2.69 22.08
CA ALA A 131 -5.25 -1.68 22.97
C ALA A 131 -6.66 -2.05 23.41
N ALA A 132 -7.55 -2.45 22.51
CA ALA A 132 -8.90 -2.91 22.88
C ALA A 132 -8.85 -4.08 23.87
N SER A 133 -7.92 -5.02 23.66
CA SER A 133 -7.75 -6.20 24.52
C SER A 133 -7.17 -5.86 25.90
N ARG A 134 -6.25 -4.90 25.99
CA ARG A 134 -5.54 -4.54 27.25
C ARG A 134 -6.19 -3.40 28.02
N LYS A 135 -6.81 -2.45 27.32
CA LYS A 135 -7.29 -1.16 27.84
C LYS A 135 -8.80 -0.99 27.74
N GLY A 136 -9.48 -1.78 26.90
CA GLY A 136 -10.94 -1.87 26.84
C GLY A 136 -11.56 -1.40 25.52
N SER A 137 -10.95 -0.42 24.85
CA SER A 137 -11.41 0.07 23.55
C SER A 137 -10.26 0.36 22.60
N ILE A 138 -10.56 0.35 21.29
CA ILE A 138 -9.58 0.74 20.25
C ILE A 138 -9.16 2.21 20.41
N VAL A 139 -10.05 3.07 20.93
CA VAL A 139 -9.75 4.50 21.11
C VAL A 139 -8.87 4.77 22.32
N ASP A 140 -8.59 3.76 23.16
CA ASP A 140 -7.72 3.90 24.34
C ASP A 140 -6.23 3.66 24.00
N MET A 141 -5.91 3.42 22.72
CA MET A 141 -4.52 3.38 22.26
C MET A 141 -3.85 4.74 22.46
N ASP A 142 -2.60 4.74 22.91
CA ASP A 142 -1.76 5.94 23.02
C ASP A 142 -0.70 5.95 21.91
N GLU A 143 0.11 7.02 21.85
CA GLU A 143 1.17 7.14 20.85
C GLU A 143 2.21 6.01 20.98
N ASP A 144 2.49 5.55 22.21
CA ASP A 144 3.44 4.47 22.49
C ASP A 144 2.94 3.14 21.90
N ASP A 145 1.64 2.84 21.99
CA ASP A 145 1.05 1.66 21.34
C ASP A 145 1.21 1.72 19.82
N ILE A 146 1.03 2.90 19.22
CA ILE A 146 1.09 3.11 17.76
C ILE A 146 2.53 2.97 17.28
N PHE A 147 3.45 3.78 17.80
CA PHE A 147 4.86 3.78 17.38
C PHE A 147 5.59 2.50 17.81
N GLY A 148 5.28 1.97 18.99
CA GLY A 148 5.82 0.70 19.46
C GLY A 148 5.44 -0.46 18.55
N THR A 149 4.21 -0.47 18.04
CA THR A 149 3.77 -1.48 17.05
C THR A 149 4.45 -1.30 15.70
N ILE A 150 4.63 -0.06 15.22
CA ILE A 150 5.38 0.22 13.99
C ILE A 150 6.81 -0.32 14.10
N GLU A 151 7.50 -0.03 15.21
CA GLU A 151 8.85 -0.51 15.44
C GLU A 151 8.89 -2.05 15.62
N LYS A 152 7.88 -2.64 16.25
CA LYS A 152 7.73 -4.10 16.35
C LYS A 152 7.69 -4.76 14.97
N HIS A 153 6.87 -4.25 14.06
CA HIS A 153 6.79 -4.74 12.69
C HIS A 153 8.11 -4.52 11.93
N ALA A 154 8.79 -3.40 12.18
CA ALA A 154 10.07 -3.08 11.58
C ALA A 154 11.15 -4.11 11.96
N ARG A 155 11.19 -4.49 13.24
CA ARG A 155 12.10 -5.51 13.77
C ARG A 155 11.81 -6.91 13.23
N ASP A 156 10.54 -7.23 12.99
CA ASP A 156 10.13 -8.51 12.38
C ASP A 156 10.46 -8.60 10.88
N GLY A 157 10.90 -7.50 10.25
CA GLY A 157 11.36 -7.50 8.86
C GLY A 157 10.30 -7.13 7.82
N VAL A 158 9.23 -6.42 8.22
CA VAL A 158 8.24 -5.86 7.28
C VAL A 158 8.91 -4.85 6.34
N ASP A 159 8.69 -4.98 5.03
CA ASP A 159 9.39 -4.19 4.00
C ASP A 159 8.72 -2.85 3.70
N PHE A 160 7.40 -2.78 3.85
CA PHE A 160 6.65 -1.54 3.71
C PHE A 160 5.46 -1.46 4.66
N MET A 161 5.06 -0.26 5.04
CA MET A 161 3.97 -0.07 6.01
C MET A 161 2.99 0.97 5.54
N THR A 162 1.71 0.61 5.55
CA THR A 162 0.62 1.56 5.35
C THR A 162 0.43 2.36 6.63
N VAL A 163 0.61 3.68 6.52
CA VAL A 163 0.48 4.65 7.60
C VAL A 163 -0.46 5.78 7.19
N HIS A 164 -1.55 5.96 7.94
CA HIS A 164 -2.63 6.89 7.58
C HIS A 164 -2.35 8.30 8.11
N CYS A 165 -1.18 8.85 7.77
CA CYS A 165 -0.74 10.17 8.22
C CYS A 165 -1.56 11.32 7.60
N GLY A 166 -2.31 11.05 6.52
CA GLY A 166 -3.15 12.02 5.82
C GLY A 166 -4.48 12.33 6.50
N VAL A 167 -4.93 11.47 7.43
CA VAL A 167 -6.18 11.65 8.20
C VAL A 167 -5.94 12.67 9.29
N VAL A 168 -6.09 13.96 8.95
CA VAL A 168 -5.87 15.06 9.89
C VAL A 168 -7.17 15.52 10.53
N LYS A 169 -7.06 16.08 11.74
CA LYS A 169 -8.18 16.51 12.58
C LYS A 169 -9.15 17.43 11.84
N ALA A 170 -8.65 18.39 11.07
CA ALA A 170 -9.49 19.32 10.32
C ALA A 170 -10.40 18.61 9.29
N ILE A 171 -9.94 17.54 8.65
CA ILE A 171 -10.78 16.77 7.71
C ILE A 171 -11.82 15.96 8.49
N VAL A 172 -11.42 15.33 9.59
CA VAL A 172 -12.31 14.53 10.44
C VAL A 172 -13.41 15.39 11.07
N GLU A 173 -13.10 16.60 11.51
CA GLU A 173 -14.09 17.55 12.03
C GLU A 173 -15.10 17.95 10.96
N ARG A 174 -14.63 18.30 9.76
CA ARG A 174 -15.52 18.68 8.66
C ARG A 174 -16.38 17.52 8.15
N LEU A 175 -15.89 16.28 8.18
CA LEU A 175 -16.69 15.10 7.82
C LEU A 175 -17.92 14.88 8.72
N LYS A 176 -17.91 15.40 9.96
CA LYS A 176 -19.09 15.36 10.83
C LYS A 176 -20.21 16.27 10.33
N GLU A 177 -19.83 17.37 9.67
CA GLU A 177 -20.76 18.37 9.13
C GLU A 177 -21.20 18.03 7.70
N GLU A 178 -20.28 17.45 6.91
CA GLU A 178 -20.48 17.06 5.52
C GLU A 178 -20.29 15.54 5.36
N PRO A 179 -21.29 14.72 5.75
CA PRO A 179 -21.17 13.27 5.68
C PRO A 179 -21.17 12.77 4.23
N ARG A 180 -20.36 11.74 3.99
CA ARG A 180 -20.34 10.95 2.75
C ARG A 180 -21.46 9.89 2.72
N TRP A 181 -21.72 9.34 1.56
CA TRP A 181 -22.68 8.24 1.37
C TRP A 181 -22.29 6.98 2.15
N MET A 182 -21.04 6.54 2.05
CA MET A 182 -20.51 5.40 2.80
C MET A 182 -19.58 5.79 3.96
N GLY A 183 -19.45 7.09 4.25
CA GLY A 183 -18.56 7.56 5.31
C GLY A 183 -17.09 7.26 5.02
N MET A 184 -16.39 6.75 6.03
CA MET A 184 -15.00 6.29 5.92
C MET A 184 -14.95 4.77 5.84
N VAL A 185 -14.46 4.25 4.70
CA VAL A 185 -14.34 2.80 4.47
C VAL A 185 -12.93 2.26 4.73
N SER A 186 -11.93 3.13 4.92
CA SER A 186 -10.61 2.71 5.34
C SER A 186 -10.64 2.33 6.82
N ARG A 187 -10.41 1.05 7.15
CA ARG A 187 -10.32 0.60 8.55
C ARG A 187 -9.28 1.40 9.34
N GLY A 188 -8.09 1.57 8.78
CA GLY A 188 -7.01 2.29 9.45
C GLY A 188 -7.29 3.79 9.55
N GLY A 189 -7.86 4.37 8.49
CA GLY A 189 -8.33 5.76 8.53
C GLY A 189 -9.40 5.98 9.61
N THR A 190 -10.35 5.06 9.74
CA THR A 190 -11.39 5.10 10.77
C THR A 190 -10.81 4.98 12.18
N PHE A 191 -9.79 4.14 12.41
CA PHE A 191 -9.12 4.05 13.72
C PHE A 191 -8.48 5.38 14.12
N HIS A 192 -7.78 6.05 13.20
CA HIS A 192 -7.23 7.38 13.47
C HIS A 192 -8.31 8.44 13.65
N ALA A 193 -9.38 8.42 12.84
CA ALA A 193 -10.49 9.36 13.00
C ALA A 193 -11.18 9.20 14.35
N LEU A 194 -11.43 7.97 14.81
CA LEU A 194 -12.01 7.71 16.13
C LEU A 194 -11.09 8.17 17.25
N TRP A 195 -9.78 7.94 17.12
CA TRP A 195 -8.78 8.43 18.08
C TRP A 195 -8.80 9.97 18.20
N ILE A 196 -8.81 10.67 17.07
CA ILE A 196 -8.90 12.13 16.99
C ILE A 196 -10.19 12.64 17.65
N ILE A 197 -11.31 11.98 17.38
CA ILE A 197 -12.62 12.35 17.95
C ILE A 197 -12.63 12.15 19.46
N HIS A 198 -12.05 11.06 19.94
CA HIS A 198 -12.02 10.71 21.35
C HIS A 198 -11.13 11.66 22.17
N HIS A 199 -9.92 11.94 21.68
CA HIS A 199 -8.95 12.75 22.41
C HIS A 199 -9.06 14.26 22.11
N GLY A 200 -9.70 14.63 21.00
CA GLY A 200 -9.73 16.02 20.54
C GLY A 200 -8.37 16.54 20.08
N GLU A 201 -7.43 15.65 19.75
CA GLU A 201 -6.05 15.94 19.36
C GLU A 201 -5.79 15.62 17.89
N GLU A 202 -4.65 16.07 17.36
CA GLU A 202 -4.23 15.76 16.00
C GLU A 202 -3.77 14.30 15.88
N ASN A 203 -3.88 13.72 14.68
CA ASN A 203 -3.38 12.38 14.40
C ASN A 203 -1.92 12.21 14.85
N PRO A 204 -1.60 11.24 15.73
CA PRO A 204 -0.24 11.03 16.24
C PRO A 204 0.80 10.82 15.15
N LEU A 205 0.44 10.14 14.05
CA LEU A 205 1.35 9.91 12.92
C LEU A 205 1.60 11.17 12.10
N TYR A 206 0.68 12.12 12.11
CA TYR A 206 0.85 13.43 11.47
C TYR A 206 1.66 14.38 12.36
N ALA A 207 1.28 14.48 13.63
CA ALA A 207 1.92 15.34 14.62
C ALA A 207 3.39 14.96 14.83
N ASN A 208 3.68 13.66 14.93
CA ASN A 208 5.01 13.12 15.18
C ASN A 208 5.62 12.45 13.93
N TYR A 209 5.35 13.01 12.74
CA TYR A 209 5.81 12.43 11.48
C TYR A 209 7.34 12.28 11.41
N ASP A 210 8.12 13.19 12.01
CA ASP A 210 9.58 13.08 11.99
C ASP A 210 10.07 11.85 12.77
N TYR A 211 9.41 11.49 13.86
CA TYR A 211 9.72 10.26 14.61
C TYR A 211 9.37 9.01 13.79
N LEU A 212 8.27 9.02 13.04
CA LEU A 212 7.96 7.96 12.08
C LEU A 212 9.06 7.81 11.02
N LEU A 213 9.60 8.92 10.52
CA LEU A 213 10.68 8.91 9.53
C LEU A 213 11.99 8.38 10.12
N GLU A 214 12.28 8.65 11.39
CA GLU A 214 13.44 8.06 12.09
C GLU A 214 13.36 6.54 12.13
N ILE A 215 12.21 5.99 12.54
CA ILE A 215 11.97 4.53 12.55
C ILE A 215 12.10 3.98 11.12
N ALA A 216 11.42 4.58 10.14
CA ALA A 216 11.47 4.09 8.76
C ALA A 216 12.89 4.09 8.19
N ARG A 217 13.69 5.12 8.50
CA ARG A 217 15.08 5.25 8.05
C ARG A 217 16.02 4.24 8.70
N GLU A 218 15.81 3.90 9.98
CA GLU A 218 16.64 2.92 10.69
C GLU A 218 16.61 1.55 10.02
N TYR A 219 15.44 1.14 9.54
CA TYR A 219 15.19 -0.19 8.97
C TYR A 219 15.07 -0.19 7.42
N ASP A 220 15.22 0.97 6.77
CA ASP A 220 14.94 1.20 5.34
C ASP A 220 13.56 0.70 4.89
N ILE A 221 12.56 0.97 5.71
CA ILE A 221 11.17 0.63 5.42
C ILE A 221 10.61 1.65 4.44
N THR A 222 9.92 1.16 3.41
CA THR A 222 9.14 2.04 2.54
C THR A 222 7.83 2.39 3.22
N LEU A 223 7.55 3.69 3.41
CA LEU A 223 6.23 4.12 3.89
C LEU A 223 5.24 4.15 2.74
N SER A 224 4.14 3.42 2.89
CA SER A 224 2.96 3.52 2.04
C SER A 224 2.02 4.53 2.71
N LEU A 225 1.95 5.75 2.20
CA LEU A 225 1.11 6.79 2.80
C LEU A 225 -0.35 6.50 2.45
N GLY A 226 -1.08 5.99 3.44
CA GLY A 226 -2.40 5.39 3.30
C GLY A 226 -3.49 6.40 2.96
N ASP A 227 -4.50 5.94 2.22
CA ASP A 227 -5.66 6.69 1.78
C ASP A 227 -6.85 6.50 2.75
N GLY A 228 -6.71 7.03 3.96
CA GLY A 228 -7.71 6.90 5.01
C GLY A 228 -9.08 7.46 4.65
N LEU A 229 -9.13 8.36 3.67
CA LEU A 229 -10.30 9.05 3.18
C LEU A 229 -10.62 8.66 1.73
N ARG A 230 -10.23 7.47 1.28
CA ARG A 230 -10.66 6.95 -0.02
C ARG A 230 -12.19 6.79 -0.14
N PRO A 231 -12.76 6.94 -1.33
CA PRO A 231 -14.17 6.66 -1.59
C PRO A 231 -14.46 5.16 -1.55
N GLY A 232 -15.55 4.80 -0.86
CA GLY A 232 -16.07 3.43 -0.77
C GLY A 232 -17.25 3.13 -1.69
N CYS A 233 -17.74 4.15 -2.41
CA CYS A 233 -18.73 4.01 -3.46
C CYS A 233 -18.51 5.08 -4.53
N ILE A 234 -19.10 4.87 -5.71
CA ILE A 234 -19.03 5.81 -6.84
C ILE A 234 -19.59 7.19 -6.47
N LEU A 235 -20.55 7.26 -5.54
CA LEU A 235 -21.16 8.53 -5.12
C LEU A 235 -20.23 9.40 -4.25
N ASP A 236 -19.20 8.80 -3.65
CA ASP A 236 -18.18 9.52 -2.86
C ASP A 236 -16.90 9.82 -3.66
N ALA A 237 -16.86 9.41 -4.94
CA ALA A 237 -15.66 9.45 -5.76
C ALA A 237 -15.15 10.87 -6.02
N THR A 238 -13.85 11.10 -5.78
CA THR A 238 -13.17 12.38 -6.07
C THR A 238 -13.80 13.57 -5.33
N ASP A 239 -14.31 13.32 -4.13
CA ASP A 239 -14.88 14.35 -3.28
C ASP A 239 -13.80 15.22 -2.61
N TRP A 240 -14.27 16.19 -1.80
CA TRP A 240 -13.37 17.11 -1.12
C TRP A 240 -12.46 16.39 -0.11
N ALA A 241 -12.96 15.40 0.64
CA ALA A 241 -12.18 14.77 1.71
C ALA A 241 -11.03 13.93 1.15
N GLN A 242 -11.26 13.23 0.03
CA GLN A 242 -10.22 12.47 -0.67
C GLN A 242 -9.12 13.42 -1.18
N VAL A 243 -9.51 14.52 -1.84
CA VAL A 243 -8.55 15.47 -2.40
C VAL A 243 -7.78 16.19 -1.29
N GLN A 244 -8.43 16.56 -0.18
CA GLN A 244 -7.76 17.20 0.96
C GLN A 244 -6.72 16.27 1.59
N GLU A 245 -7.03 14.98 1.77
CA GLU A 245 -6.04 14.00 2.25
C GLU A 245 -4.83 13.93 1.33
N LEU A 246 -5.06 13.84 0.01
CA LEU A 246 -3.98 13.79 -0.97
C LEU A 246 -3.07 15.02 -0.91
N LEU A 247 -3.63 16.22 -0.68
CA LEU A 247 -2.86 17.45 -0.50
C LEU A 247 -2.03 17.44 0.78
N VAL A 248 -2.52 16.81 1.86
CA VAL A 248 -1.74 16.57 3.08
C VAL A 248 -0.59 15.61 2.77
N ILE A 249 -0.88 14.48 2.13
CA ILE A 249 0.09 13.46 1.74
C ILE A 249 1.19 14.05 0.86
N GLY A 250 0.86 14.92 -0.11
CA GLY A 250 1.86 15.58 -0.95
C GLY A 250 2.89 16.40 -0.16
N ARG A 251 2.52 16.97 0.99
CA ARG A 251 3.49 17.62 1.91
C ARG A 251 4.36 16.60 2.62
N LEU A 252 3.77 15.49 3.08
CA LEU A 252 4.47 14.41 3.77
C LEU A 252 5.47 13.69 2.87
N VAL A 253 5.14 13.49 1.58
CA VAL A 253 6.06 12.95 0.57
C VAL A 253 7.34 13.77 0.47
N ARG A 254 7.24 15.11 0.46
CA ARG A 254 8.42 15.99 0.40
C ARG A 254 9.27 15.86 1.67
N ARG A 255 8.64 15.89 2.85
CA ARG A 255 9.34 15.71 4.14
C ARG A 255 10.06 14.37 4.22
N ALA A 256 9.41 13.27 3.81
CA ALA A 256 10.03 11.95 3.81
C ALA A 256 11.23 11.86 2.86
N ARG A 257 11.11 12.45 1.67
CA ARG A 257 12.22 12.55 0.72
C ARG A 257 13.36 13.37 1.33
N GLU A 258 13.11 14.50 1.98
CA GLU A 258 14.15 15.28 2.66
C GLU A 258 14.89 14.46 3.73
N ALA A 259 14.16 13.62 4.47
CA ALA A 259 14.71 12.69 5.47
C ALA A 259 15.41 11.45 4.87
N GLY A 260 15.39 11.26 3.54
CA GLY A 260 15.98 10.10 2.89
C GLY A 260 15.16 8.82 3.04
N VAL A 261 13.86 8.93 3.35
CA VAL A 261 12.94 7.80 3.50
C VAL A 261 12.19 7.55 2.19
N GLN A 262 12.07 6.29 1.83
CA GLN A 262 11.34 5.85 0.64
C GLN A 262 9.83 5.90 0.89
N VAL A 263 9.08 6.50 -0.04
CA VAL A 263 7.62 6.60 0.08
C VAL A 263 6.90 6.26 -1.21
N MET A 264 5.78 5.57 -1.08
CA MET A 264 4.73 5.46 -2.08
C MET A 264 3.41 5.99 -1.50
N VAL A 265 2.46 6.31 -2.37
CA VAL A 265 1.18 6.91 -1.98
C VAL A 265 0.06 5.96 -2.34
N GLU A 266 -0.83 5.69 -1.40
CA GLU A 266 -2.05 4.94 -1.66
C GLU A 266 -3.13 5.83 -2.27
N GLY A 267 -4.06 5.20 -2.99
CA GLY A 267 -5.04 5.88 -3.81
C GLY A 267 -6.35 5.13 -3.93
N PRO A 268 -7.38 5.84 -4.40
CA PRO A 268 -8.78 5.52 -4.19
C PRO A 268 -9.21 4.13 -4.63
N GLY A 269 -10.26 3.65 -3.96
CA GLY A 269 -10.96 2.40 -4.26
C GLY A 269 -12.03 2.58 -5.34
N HIS A 270 -13.15 3.24 -5.03
CA HIS A 270 -14.30 3.31 -5.94
C HIS A 270 -14.29 4.60 -6.75
N LEU A 271 -14.18 4.50 -8.07
CA LEU A 271 -14.13 5.64 -8.99
C LEU A 271 -14.89 5.37 -10.28
N PRO A 272 -15.77 6.25 -10.76
CA PRO A 272 -16.32 6.10 -12.10
C PRO A 272 -15.20 6.16 -13.14
N LEU A 273 -15.42 5.50 -14.27
CA LEU A 273 -14.37 5.20 -15.25
C LEU A 273 -13.55 6.41 -15.71
N ASP A 274 -14.21 7.55 -15.92
CA ASP A 274 -13.60 8.81 -16.38
C ASP A 274 -12.77 9.50 -15.28
N HIS A 275 -13.05 9.24 -14.01
CA HIS A 275 -12.28 9.78 -12.88
C HIS A 275 -10.95 9.05 -12.66
N VAL A 276 -10.80 7.81 -13.13
CA VAL A 276 -9.61 6.97 -12.87
C VAL A 276 -8.33 7.66 -13.32
N ALA A 277 -8.23 8.04 -14.60
CA ALA A 277 -7.04 8.68 -15.14
C ALA A 277 -6.81 10.08 -14.55
N ALA A 278 -7.88 10.80 -14.20
CA ALA A 278 -7.79 12.11 -13.56
C ALA A 278 -7.16 12.02 -12.16
N ASN A 279 -7.56 11.02 -11.36
CA ASN A 279 -7.01 10.80 -10.02
C ASN A 279 -5.53 10.42 -10.05
N VAL A 280 -5.12 9.55 -10.98
CA VAL A 280 -3.70 9.21 -11.15
C VAL A 280 -2.88 10.45 -11.49
N LYS A 281 -3.33 11.26 -12.46
CA LYS A 281 -2.63 12.50 -12.83
C LYS A 281 -2.58 13.51 -11.69
N LEU A 282 -3.66 13.64 -10.91
CA LEU A 282 -3.71 14.50 -9.73
C LEU A 282 -2.67 14.06 -8.70
N GLN A 283 -2.59 12.77 -8.37
CA GLN A 283 -1.58 12.27 -7.45
C GLN A 283 -0.17 12.54 -7.97
N LYS A 284 0.11 12.27 -9.25
CA LYS A 284 1.45 12.48 -9.81
C LYS A 284 1.88 13.95 -9.74
N ALA A 285 0.94 14.89 -9.90
CA ALA A 285 1.20 16.31 -9.75
C ALA A 285 1.40 16.73 -8.28
N VAL A 286 0.51 16.31 -7.38
CA VAL A 286 0.51 16.72 -5.96
C VAL A 286 1.68 16.10 -5.18
N CYS A 287 2.02 14.85 -5.49
CA CYS A 287 3.02 14.04 -4.79
C CYS A 287 4.34 13.95 -5.58
N ASP A 288 4.59 14.87 -6.51
CA ASP A 288 5.84 15.00 -7.27
C ASP A 288 6.36 13.65 -7.82
N GLY A 289 5.47 12.95 -8.53
CA GLY A 289 5.76 11.69 -9.19
C GLY A 289 6.05 10.49 -8.26
N ALA A 290 5.72 10.58 -6.96
CA ALA A 290 5.84 9.42 -6.07
C ALA A 290 5.09 8.19 -6.63
N PRO A 291 5.60 6.96 -6.43
CA PRO A 291 4.91 5.75 -6.84
C PRO A 291 3.48 5.72 -6.32
N PHE A 292 2.54 5.32 -7.17
CA PHE A 292 1.12 5.33 -6.83
C PHE A 292 0.55 3.92 -6.74
N TYR A 293 -0.04 3.61 -5.59
CA TYR A 293 -0.58 2.32 -5.21
C TYR A 293 -2.10 2.41 -5.08
N VAL A 294 -2.86 1.74 -5.94
CA VAL A 294 -4.33 1.87 -6.00
C VAL A 294 -5.03 0.55 -5.69
N LEU A 295 -6.19 0.62 -5.03
CA LEU A 295 -7.04 -0.55 -4.74
C LEU A 295 -8.06 -0.76 -5.85
N GLY A 296 -7.73 -1.59 -6.85
CA GLY A 296 -8.49 -1.67 -8.10
C GLY A 296 -8.05 -0.59 -9.09
N PRO A 297 -8.82 0.51 -9.31
CA PRO A 297 -10.08 0.91 -8.68
C PRO A 297 -11.34 0.18 -9.17
N VAL A 298 -12.35 0.07 -8.31
CA VAL A 298 -13.70 -0.45 -8.63
C VAL A 298 -14.48 0.62 -9.40
N VAL A 299 -14.84 0.33 -10.66
CA VAL A 299 -15.47 1.31 -11.57
C VAL A 299 -16.99 1.31 -11.58
N THR A 300 -17.62 0.38 -10.86
CA THR A 300 -19.07 0.33 -10.65
C THR A 300 -19.40 -0.49 -9.41
N ASP A 301 -20.42 -0.09 -8.64
CA ASP A 301 -20.77 -0.72 -7.36
C ASP A 301 -21.81 -1.84 -7.48
N VAL A 302 -22.28 -2.15 -8.70
CA VAL A 302 -23.46 -3.00 -8.92
C VAL A 302 -23.16 -4.48 -9.19
N ALA A 303 -21.91 -4.92 -8.99
CA ALA A 303 -21.48 -6.28 -9.30
C ALA A 303 -20.69 -6.98 -8.16
N PRO A 304 -21.18 -6.98 -6.91
CA PRO A 304 -20.54 -7.72 -5.82
C PRO A 304 -20.44 -9.21 -6.19
N GLY A 305 -19.32 -9.85 -5.86
CA GLY A 305 -18.97 -11.19 -6.35
C GLY A 305 -18.10 -11.16 -7.63
N TYR A 306 -18.09 -10.04 -8.34
CA TYR A 306 -17.33 -9.84 -9.58
C TYR A 306 -16.40 -8.62 -9.51
N ASP A 307 -16.12 -8.12 -8.30
CA ASP A 307 -15.31 -6.92 -8.11
C ASP A 307 -13.87 -7.09 -8.61
N HIS A 308 -13.32 -8.30 -8.66
CA HIS A 308 -12.06 -8.60 -9.34
C HIS A 308 -12.08 -8.24 -10.85
N ILE A 309 -13.21 -8.42 -11.54
CA ILE A 309 -13.38 -8.04 -12.97
C ILE A 309 -13.56 -6.52 -13.07
N VAL A 310 -14.44 -5.97 -12.24
CA VAL A 310 -14.72 -4.52 -12.22
C VAL A 310 -13.44 -3.74 -11.94
N SER A 311 -12.68 -4.17 -10.95
CA SER A 311 -11.42 -3.55 -10.54
C SER A 311 -10.30 -3.76 -11.56
N ALA A 312 -10.27 -4.86 -12.32
CA ALA A 312 -9.29 -5.05 -13.39
C ALA A 312 -9.46 -4.01 -14.51
N ILE A 313 -10.71 -3.61 -14.82
CA ILE A 313 -10.99 -2.54 -15.79
C ILE A 313 -10.41 -1.20 -15.29
N GLY A 314 -10.70 -0.84 -14.05
CA GLY A 314 -10.17 0.38 -13.45
C GLY A 314 -8.65 0.34 -13.30
N GLY A 315 -8.11 -0.79 -12.85
CA GLY A 315 -6.69 -1.02 -12.65
C GLY A 315 -5.89 -0.90 -13.94
N ALA A 316 -6.39 -1.43 -15.06
CA ALA A 316 -5.75 -1.27 -16.36
C ALA A 316 -5.68 0.21 -16.79
N LEU A 317 -6.76 0.97 -16.59
CA LEU A 317 -6.79 2.41 -16.89
C LEU A 317 -5.90 3.22 -15.93
N ALA A 318 -5.90 2.88 -14.65
CA ALA A 318 -5.06 3.52 -13.64
C ALA A 318 -3.58 3.29 -13.95
N ALA A 319 -3.22 2.04 -14.22
CA ALA A 319 -1.88 1.64 -14.63
C ALA A 319 -1.46 2.34 -15.92
N LEU A 320 -2.32 2.37 -16.95
CA LEU A 320 -2.06 3.10 -18.19
C LEU A 320 -1.82 4.60 -17.95
N ALA A 321 -2.58 5.20 -17.04
CA ALA A 321 -2.43 6.61 -16.66
C ALA A 321 -1.19 6.90 -15.80
N GLY A 322 -0.52 5.88 -15.26
CA GLY A 322 0.72 6.01 -14.51
C GLY A 322 0.69 5.49 -13.07
N ALA A 323 -0.35 4.74 -12.64
CA ALA A 323 -0.28 3.99 -11.39
C ALA A 323 0.79 2.89 -11.51
N ASP A 324 1.58 2.68 -10.46
CA ASP A 324 2.76 1.80 -10.52
C ASP A 324 2.53 0.46 -9.83
N PHE A 325 1.48 0.40 -9.03
CA PHE A 325 1.21 -0.70 -8.12
C PHE A 325 -0.30 -0.87 -7.97
N LEU A 326 -0.80 -2.07 -8.23
CA LEU A 326 -2.21 -2.42 -8.11
C LEU A 326 -2.39 -3.34 -6.91
N CYS A 327 -3.21 -2.95 -5.95
CA CYS A 327 -3.75 -3.90 -4.99
C CYS A 327 -4.85 -4.65 -5.72
N TYR A 328 -4.75 -5.98 -5.68
CA TYR A 328 -5.80 -6.81 -6.24
C TYR A 328 -7.15 -6.55 -5.54
N VAL A 329 -8.21 -7.03 -6.16
CA VAL A 329 -9.52 -7.17 -5.53
C VAL A 329 -9.98 -8.58 -5.83
N THR A 330 -10.57 -9.25 -4.85
CA THR A 330 -10.99 -10.65 -4.99
C THR A 330 -12.48 -10.73 -5.36
N PRO A 331 -12.96 -11.88 -5.84
CA PRO A 331 -14.40 -12.14 -5.95
C PRO A 331 -15.15 -11.94 -4.62
N ALA A 332 -14.48 -12.18 -3.48
CA ALA A 332 -15.07 -12.05 -2.15
C ALA A 332 -15.14 -10.60 -1.62
N GLU A 333 -14.62 -9.62 -2.35
CA GLU A 333 -14.70 -8.21 -1.95
C GLU A 333 -16.17 -7.82 -1.69
N HIS A 334 -16.39 -7.04 -0.63
CA HIS A 334 -17.72 -6.65 -0.12
C HIS A 334 -18.62 -7.80 0.37
N LEU A 335 -18.19 -9.06 0.30
CA LEU A 335 -18.98 -10.23 0.66
C LEU A 335 -18.41 -11.02 1.85
N GLY A 336 -17.09 -11.07 2.00
CA GLY A 336 -16.46 -11.81 3.09
C GLY A 336 -14.94 -11.92 2.97
N LEU A 337 -14.35 -12.83 3.73
CA LEU A 337 -12.93 -13.11 3.63
C LEU A 337 -12.62 -14.04 2.44
N PRO A 338 -11.57 -13.73 1.64
CA PRO A 338 -11.22 -14.54 0.49
C PRO A 338 -10.64 -15.89 0.90
N LEU A 339 -11.05 -16.93 0.17
CA LEU A 339 -10.45 -18.26 0.20
C LEU A 339 -9.26 -18.34 -0.78
N PRO A 340 -8.46 -19.42 -0.74
CA PRO A 340 -7.35 -19.66 -1.67
C PRO A 340 -7.67 -19.42 -3.16
N GLU A 341 -8.84 -19.84 -3.63
CA GLU A 341 -9.23 -19.65 -5.04
C GLU A 341 -9.58 -18.19 -5.33
N ASP A 342 -10.24 -17.48 -4.40
CA ASP A 342 -10.53 -16.05 -4.55
C ASP A 342 -9.24 -15.23 -4.66
N VAL A 343 -8.21 -15.61 -3.89
CA VAL A 343 -6.88 -15.00 -3.95
C VAL A 343 -6.25 -15.21 -5.31
N ARG A 344 -6.31 -16.45 -5.83
CA ARG A 344 -5.79 -16.78 -7.16
C ARG A 344 -6.46 -15.95 -8.24
N GLU A 345 -7.79 -15.92 -8.27
CA GLU A 345 -8.57 -15.18 -9.28
C GLU A 345 -8.27 -13.67 -9.21
N GLY A 346 -8.21 -13.09 -8.01
CA GLY A 346 -7.86 -11.69 -7.82
C GLY A 346 -6.46 -11.35 -8.33
N VAL A 347 -5.46 -12.20 -8.05
CA VAL A 347 -4.07 -11.97 -8.50
C VAL A 347 -3.98 -12.06 -10.03
N ILE A 348 -4.63 -13.06 -10.62
CA ILE A 348 -4.64 -13.23 -12.08
C ILE A 348 -5.29 -12.03 -12.76
N ALA A 349 -6.45 -11.58 -12.26
CA ALA A 349 -7.15 -10.41 -12.81
C ALA A 349 -6.28 -9.14 -12.75
N ALA A 350 -5.66 -8.87 -11.60
CA ALA A 350 -4.77 -7.73 -11.43
C ALA A 350 -3.49 -7.83 -12.28
N ARG A 351 -2.94 -9.04 -12.45
CA ARG A 351 -1.76 -9.27 -13.31
C ARG A 351 -2.06 -9.04 -14.78
N ILE A 352 -3.24 -9.47 -15.25
CA ILE A 352 -3.72 -9.19 -16.60
C ILE A 352 -3.87 -7.68 -16.81
N ALA A 353 -4.51 -6.97 -15.86
CA ALA A 353 -4.67 -5.52 -15.92
C ALA A 353 -3.32 -4.78 -15.96
N ALA A 354 -2.38 -5.19 -15.11
CA ALA A 354 -1.02 -4.65 -15.06
C ALA A 354 -0.29 -4.85 -16.41
N HIS A 355 -0.28 -6.08 -16.92
CA HIS A 355 0.40 -6.42 -18.18
C HIS A 355 -0.21 -5.71 -19.39
N ALA A 356 -1.54 -5.61 -19.46
CA ALA A 356 -2.23 -4.86 -20.51
C ALA A 356 -1.79 -3.39 -20.57
N ALA A 357 -1.57 -2.75 -19.42
CA ALA A 357 -1.01 -1.40 -19.35
C ALA A 357 0.48 -1.37 -19.71
N ASP A 358 1.26 -2.36 -19.29
CA ASP A 358 2.69 -2.46 -19.57
C ASP A 358 3.00 -2.64 -21.06
N LEU A 359 2.15 -3.32 -21.83
CA LEU A 359 2.27 -3.41 -23.29
C LEU A 359 2.32 -2.01 -23.95
N VAL A 360 1.55 -1.06 -23.41
CA VAL A 360 1.56 0.33 -23.88
C VAL A 360 2.72 1.12 -23.28
N ARG A 361 2.97 0.98 -21.98
CA ARG A 361 3.96 1.78 -21.25
C ARG A 361 5.41 1.42 -21.54
N LEU A 362 5.69 0.15 -21.78
CA LEU A 362 7.05 -0.40 -21.88
C LEU A 362 7.39 -0.93 -23.26
N GLY A 363 6.39 -1.08 -24.14
CA GLY A 363 6.55 -1.49 -25.53
C GLY A 363 7.35 -2.81 -25.65
N PRO A 364 8.50 -2.82 -26.36
CA PRO A 364 9.29 -4.04 -26.58
C PRO A 364 9.64 -4.83 -25.31
N ARG A 365 9.82 -4.17 -24.16
CA ARG A 365 10.15 -4.89 -22.90
C ARG A 365 9.01 -5.77 -22.40
N ALA A 366 7.76 -5.34 -22.59
CA ALA A 366 6.57 -6.09 -22.20
C ALA A 366 6.15 -7.11 -23.27
N LEU A 367 6.37 -6.80 -24.55
CA LEU A 367 6.03 -7.69 -25.67
C LEU A 367 6.75 -9.04 -25.63
N ARG A 368 7.93 -9.14 -25.01
CA ARG A 368 8.65 -10.41 -24.89
C ARG A 368 7.81 -11.54 -24.28
N TRP A 369 6.95 -11.21 -23.31
CA TRP A 369 6.07 -12.23 -22.71
C TRP A 369 5.00 -12.71 -23.70
N GLU A 370 4.48 -11.84 -24.57
CA GLU A 370 3.56 -12.23 -25.64
C GLU A 370 4.24 -13.12 -26.69
N GLU A 371 5.52 -12.87 -26.99
CA GLU A 371 6.29 -13.66 -27.97
C GLU A 371 6.65 -15.06 -27.45
N GLU A 372 6.71 -15.25 -26.13
CA GLU A 372 7.04 -16.53 -25.49
C GLU A 372 5.84 -17.49 -25.38
N MET A 373 4.61 -16.99 -25.54
CA MET A 373 3.34 -17.76 -25.47
C MET A 373 2.91 -18.26 -26.85
#